data_AF-A0A5C7QBC1-F1
#
_entry.id   AF-A0A5C7QBC1-F1
#
_cell.length_a   1.000
_cell.length_b   1.000
_cell.length_c   1.000
_cell.angle_alpha   90.00
_cell.angle_beta   90.00
_cell.angle_gamma   90.00
#
_symmetry.space_group_name_H-M   'P 1'
#
loop_
_entity.id
_entity.type
_entity.pdbx_description
1 polymer ?
#
loop_
_entity_poly.entity_id
_entity_poly.type
_entity_poly.pdbx_seq_one_letter_code
_entity_poly.pdbx_strand_id
1 'polypeptide(L)'
;MYRGIKDVAGIVQGFMRNSGQFCQNKSSLRMLYAQLMQEEFEEWQRAGTEVEEFDACLDLIWVTVGFMIANGWNAAGGWEEVARSNMDKVKDGLVKDKYGKVQKPEGWTPPDLKGFLK
;
A
#
# COMPACT_ATOMS: atom_id res chain seq x y z
N MET A 1 -5.71 -13.25 12.20
CA MET A 1 -6.26 -12.44 11.09
C MET A 1 -5.64 -11.06 11.20
N TYR A 2 -4.78 -10.66 10.24
CA TYR A 2 -4.07 -9.38 10.26
C TYR A 2 -5.09 -8.23 10.13
N ARG A 3 -5.40 -7.55 11.24
CA ARG A 3 -6.44 -6.51 11.28
C ARG A 3 -5.97 -5.15 10.71
N GLY A 4 -4.65 -4.94 10.63
CA GLY A 4 -4.07 -3.61 10.41
C GLY A 4 -4.54 -2.88 9.14
N ILE A 5 -4.44 -3.50 7.96
CA ILE A 5 -4.72 -2.76 6.71
C ILE A 5 -6.20 -2.42 6.51
N LYS A 6 -7.09 -3.25 7.04
CA LYS A 6 -8.53 -3.03 6.94
C LYS A 6 -8.92 -1.78 7.74
N ASP A 7 -8.32 -1.64 8.91
CA ASP A 7 -8.51 -0.48 9.76
C ASP A 7 -7.91 0.78 9.12
N VAL A 8 -6.68 0.69 8.57
CA VAL A 8 -6.05 1.80 7.82
C VAL A 8 -6.89 2.24 6.63
N ALA A 9 -7.34 1.31 5.78
CA ALA A 9 -8.18 1.64 4.62
C ALA A 9 -9.51 2.28 5.05
N GLY A 10 -10.10 1.82 6.16
CA GLY A 10 -11.29 2.41 6.74
C GLY A 10 -11.07 3.84 7.22
N ILE A 11 -9.96 4.10 7.93
CA ILE A 11 -9.59 5.44 8.43
C ILE A 11 -9.38 6.41 7.27
N VAL A 12 -8.57 6.03 6.27
CA VAL A 12 -8.30 6.86 5.08
C VAL A 12 -9.59 7.14 4.33
N GLN A 13 -10.43 6.11 4.09
CA GLN A 13 -11.72 6.30 3.43
C GLN A 13 -12.66 7.24 4.21
N GLY A 14 -12.64 7.15 5.55
CA GLY A 14 -13.35 8.07 6.43
C GLY A 14 -12.87 9.52 6.27
N PHE A 15 -11.56 9.75 6.26
CA PHE A 15 -10.98 11.07 5.99
C PHE A 15 -11.40 11.61 4.61
N MET A 16 -11.26 10.82 3.55
CA MET A 16 -11.63 11.23 2.19
C MET A 16 -13.11 11.62 2.09
N ARG A 17 -13.97 10.90 2.82
CA ARG A 17 -15.40 11.19 2.91
C ARG A 17 -15.67 12.49 3.66
N ASN A 18 -15.08 12.64 4.83
CA ASN A 18 -15.32 13.78 5.71
C ASN A 18 -14.69 15.08 5.19
N SER A 19 -13.63 14.99 4.39
CA SER A 19 -13.01 16.12 3.69
C SER A 19 -13.70 16.47 2.36
N GLY A 20 -14.75 15.73 1.96
CA GLY A 20 -15.48 15.99 0.73
C GLY A 20 -14.69 15.67 -0.55
N GLN A 21 -13.60 14.90 -0.47
CA GLN A 21 -12.78 14.59 -1.64
C GLN A 21 -13.53 13.78 -2.70
N PHE A 22 -14.52 12.97 -2.31
CA PHE A 22 -15.38 12.25 -3.26
C PHE A 22 -16.32 13.16 -4.08
N CYS A 23 -16.40 14.46 -3.78
CA CYS A 23 -17.08 15.44 -4.64
C CYS A 23 -16.30 15.74 -5.92
N GLN A 24 -15.01 15.42 -5.96
CA GLN A 24 -14.18 15.54 -7.17
C GLN A 24 -14.53 14.41 -8.16
N ASN A 25 -14.34 14.65 -9.45
CA ASN A 25 -14.44 13.58 -10.43
C ASN A 25 -13.33 12.54 -10.22
N LYS A 26 -13.58 11.28 -10.59
CA LYS A 26 -12.67 10.14 -10.36
C LYS A 26 -11.26 10.38 -10.92
N SER A 27 -11.14 10.97 -12.11
CA SER A 27 -9.85 11.21 -12.76
C SER A 27 -9.02 12.25 -12.02
N SER A 28 -9.64 13.35 -11.58
CA SER A 28 -8.98 14.37 -10.76
C SER A 28 -8.54 13.82 -9.41
N LEU A 29 -9.40 13.07 -8.73
CA LEU A 29 -9.07 12.46 -7.44
C LEU A 29 -7.91 11.45 -7.57
N ARG A 30 -7.91 10.64 -8.63
CA ARG A 30 -6.79 9.74 -8.94
C ARG A 30 -5.49 10.50 -9.18
N MET A 31 -5.54 11.59 -9.96
CA MET A 31 -4.36 12.40 -10.26
C MET A 31 -3.80 13.06 -8.99
N LEU A 32 -4.68 13.61 -8.16
CA LEU A 32 -4.31 14.18 -6.86
C LEU A 32 -3.49 13.18 -6.03
N TYR A 33 -4.01 11.97 -5.83
CA TYR A 33 -3.31 10.97 -5.03
C TYR A 33 -2.02 10.46 -5.68
N ALA A 34 -1.92 10.43 -7.01
CA ALA A 34 -0.66 10.12 -7.69
C ALA A 34 0.40 11.20 -7.45
N GLN A 35 0.01 12.47 -7.40
CA GLN A 35 0.90 13.59 -7.11
C GLN A 35 1.35 13.56 -5.65
N LEU A 36 0.42 13.31 -4.71
CA LEU A 36 0.76 13.15 -3.29
C LEU A 36 1.74 11.99 -3.07
N MET A 37 1.55 10.84 -3.74
CA MET A 37 2.54 9.75 -3.66
C MET A 37 3.95 10.17 -4.09
N GLN A 38 4.08 11.03 -5.09
CA GLN A 38 5.38 11.57 -5.52
C GLN A 38 5.95 12.53 -4.48
N GLU A 39 5.11 13.41 -3.93
CA GLU A 39 5.48 14.36 -2.87
C GLU A 39 6.03 13.63 -1.64
N GLU A 40 5.28 12.70 -1.05
CA GLU A 40 5.70 11.96 0.16
C GLU A 40 6.96 11.12 -0.08
N PHE A 41 7.14 10.61 -1.30
CA PHE A 41 8.36 9.87 -1.64
C PHE A 41 9.58 10.79 -1.63
N GLU A 42 9.45 12.01 -2.16
CA GLU A 42 10.53 12.98 -2.13
C GLU A 42 10.80 13.53 -0.72
N GLU A 43 9.78 13.63 0.13
CA GLU A 43 9.96 13.97 1.54
C GLU A 43 10.76 12.89 2.28
N TRP A 44 10.43 11.61 2.09
CA TRP A 44 11.22 10.50 2.63
C TRP A 44 12.69 10.55 2.17
N GLN A 45 12.95 10.90 0.91
CA GLN A 45 14.32 11.04 0.39
C GLN A 45 15.11 12.21 1.01
N ARG A 46 14.42 13.24 1.51
CA ARG A 46 15.03 14.44 2.08
C ARG A 46 15.06 14.43 3.62
N ALA A 47 14.43 13.45 4.26
CA ALA A 47 14.40 13.31 5.70
C ALA A 47 15.83 13.33 6.29
N GLY A 48 16.04 14.20 7.29
CA GLY A 48 17.32 14.37 7.96
C GLY A 48 17.38 13.71 9.32
N THR A 49 16.25 13.20 9.82
CA THR A 49 16.12 12.58 11.14
C THR A 49 15.24 11.33 11.09
N GLU A 50 15.42 10.41 12.04
CA GLU A 50 14.60 9.19 12.16
C GLU A 50 13.10 9.49 12.34
N VAL A 51 12.77 10.63 12.97
CA VAL A 51 11.38 11.05 13.15
C VAL A 51 10.75 11.46 11.81
N GLU A 52 11.46 12.24 11.01
CA GLU A 52 11.02 12.64 9.66
C GLU A 52 10.93 11.43 8.72
N GLU A 53 11.88 10.48 8.81
CA GLU A 53 11.81 9.24 8.04
C GLU A 53 10.58 8.40 8.41
N PHE A 54 10.26 8.32 9.70
CA PHE A 54 9.09 7.59 10.20
C PHE A 54 7.79 8.24 9.75
N ASP A 55 7.69 9.56 9.83
CA ASP A 55 6.55 10.36 9.37
C ASP A 55 6.27 10.13 7.88
N ALA A 56 7.28 10.35 7.03
CA ALA A 56 7.16 10.14 5.59
C ALA A 56 6.80 8.69 5.21
N CYS A 57 7.24 7.70 6.00
CA CYS A 57 6.83 6.31 5.83
C CYS A 57 5.34 6.09 6.13
N LEU A 58 4.79 6.75 7.15
CA LEU A 58 3.36 6.69 7.47
C LEU A 58 2.53 7.42 6.41
N ASP A 59 3.01 8.57 5.93
CA ASP A 59 2.33 9.33 4.89
C ASP A 59 2.32 8.58 3.55
N LEU A 60 3.41 7.92 3.17
CA LEU A 60 3.45 7.02 2.02
C LEU A 60 2.37 5.93 2.10
N ILE A 61 2.14 5.34 3.28
CA ILE A 61 1.04 4.38 3.49
C ILE A 61 -0.30 5.08 3.26
N TRP A 62 -0.50 6.26 3.84
CA TRP A 62 -1.73 7.04 3.75
C TRP A 62 -2.10 7.36 2.31
N VAL A 63 -1.18 7.99 1.56
CA VAL A 63 -1.43 8.44 0.18
C VAL A 63 -1.53 7.27 -0.79
N THR A 64 -0.78 6.17 -0.56
CA THR A 64 -0.89 4.96 -1.38
C THR A 64 -2.25 4.27 -1.19
N VAL A 65 -2.74 4.18 0.04
CA VAL A 65 -4.09 3.63 0.33
C VAL A 65 -5.17 4.54 -0.26
N GLY A 66 -5.02 5.86 -0.12
CA GLY A 66 -5.91 6.84 -0.74
C GLY A 66 -5.96 6.72 -2.26
N PHE A 67 -4.83 6.47 -2.91
CA PHE A 67 -4.78 6.18 -4.35
C PHE A 67 -5.58 4.93 -4.74
N MET A 68 -5.47 3.84 -3.96
CA MET A 68 -6.26 2.62 -4.21
C MET A 68 -7.76 2.91 -4.07
N ILE A 69 -8.16 3.67 -3.05
CA ILE A 69 -9.55 4.07 -2.81
C ILE A 69 -10.07 4.97 -3.94
N ALA A 70 -9.27 5.93 -4.41
CA ALA A 70 -9.61 6.81 -5.54
C ALA A 70 -9.86 6.01 -6.84
N ASN A 71 -9.16 4.90 -7.04
CA ASN A 71 -9.39 4.00 -8.17
C ASN A 71 -10.60 3.07 -7.97
N GLY A 72 -11.11 2.96 -6.75
CA GLY A 72 -12.19 2.05 -6.37
C GLY A 72 -11.74 0.61 -6.16
N TRP A 73 -10.45 0.39 -5.94
CA TRP A 73 -9.87 -0.93 -5.69
C TRP A 73 -10.13 -1.40 -4.27
N ASN A 74 -10.22 -2.72 -4.07
CA ASN A 74 -10.31 -3.32 -2.75
C ASN A 74 -8.91 -3.41 -2.12
N ALA A 75 -8.45 -2.31 -1.52
CA ALA A 75 -7.13 -2.21 -0.91
C ALA A 75 -6.89 -3.28 0.17
N ALA A 76 -7.88 -3.52 1.03
CA ALA A 76 -7.76 -4.51 2.11
C ALA A 76 -7.62 -5.94 1.56
N GLY A 77 -8.47 -6.33 0.60
CA GLY A 77 -8.39 -7.65 -0.03
C GLY A 77 -7.11 -7.85 -0.85
N GLY A 78 -6.69 -6.83 -1.62
CA GLY A 78 -5.43 -6.87 -2.35
C GLY A 78 -4.22 -7.02 -1.44
N TRP A 79 -4.21 -6.34 -0.28
CA TRP A 79 -3.17 -6.51 0.72
C TRP A 79 -3.15 -7.91 1.33
N GLU A 80 -4.31 -8.48 1.66
CA GLU A 80 -4.38 -9.86 2.18
C GLU A 80 -3.80 -10.87 1.19
N GLU A 81 -4.05 -10.70 -0.10
CA GLU A 81 -3.51 -11.58 -1.15
C GLU A 81 -1.99 -11.38 -1.36
N VAL A 82 -1.50 -10.13 -1.35
CA VAL A 82 -0.05 -9.85 -1.37
C VAL A 82 0.62 -10.42 -0.12
N ALA A 83 0.00 -10.28 1.05
CA ALA A 83 0.51 -10.81 2.30
C ALA A 83 0.57 -12.34 2.28
N ARG A 84 -0.47 -13.03 1.78
CA ARG A 84 -0.45 -14.49 1.55
C ARG A 84 0.76 -14.87 0.70
N SER A 85 0.88 -14.28 -0.49
CA SER A 85 1.96 -14.61 -1.42
C SER A 85 3.35 -14.29 -0.85
N ASN A 86 3.51 -13.23 -0.05
CA ASN A 86 4.77 -12.94 0.64
C ASN A 86 5.08 -13.93 1.77
N MET A 87 4.09 -14.32 2.56
CA MET A 87 4.26 -15.30 3.63
C MET A 87 4.54 -16.70 3.09
N ASP A 88 4.05 -17.04 1.90
CA ASP A 88 4.38 -18.31 1.24
C ASP A 88 5.87 -18.44 0.92
N LYS A 89 6.60 -17.32 0.78
CA LYS A 89 8.06 -17.35 0.56
C LYS A 89 8.85 -17.86 1.76
N VAL A 90 8.23 -17.93 2.94
CA VAL A 90 8.90 -18.30 4.20
C VAL A 90 8.32 -19.56 4.85
N LYS A 91 7.38 -20.26 4.20
CA LYS A 91 6.74 -21.47 4.72
C LYS A 91 7.67 -22.69 4.71
N ASP A 92 8.30 -22.97 3.57
CA ASP A 92 9.05 -24.21 3.33
C ASP A 92 10.56 -23.98 3.20
N GLY A 93 11.10 -23.15 4.10
CA GLY A 93 12.50 -22.73 4.10
C GLY A 93 12.70 -21.33 3.52
N LEU A 94 13.63 -20.58 4.11
CA LEU A 94 13.90 -19.19 3.75
C LEU A 94 15.08 -19.12 2.78
N VAL A 95 14.79 -18.80 1.52
CA VAL A 95 15.83 -18.56 0.49
C VAL A 95 16.12 -17.07 0.40
N LYS A 96 17.39 -16.68 0.48
CA LYS A 96 17.84 -15.29 0.31
C LYS A 96 18.96 -15.23 -0.73
N ASP A 97 19.04 -14.11 -1.46
CA ASP A 97 20.23 -13.83 -2.27
C ASP A 97 21.40 -13.33 -1.41
N LYS A 98 22.54 -13.07 -2.04
CA LYS A 98 23.76 -12.58 -1.37
C LYS A 98 23.60 -11.21 -0.69
N TYR A 99 22.52 -10.48 -0.99
CA TYR A 99 22.19 -9.19 -0.38
C TYR A 99 21.07 -9.31 0.68
N GLY A 100 20.63 -10.53 0.98
CA GLY A 100 19.62 -10.79 1.99
C GLY A 100 18.17 -10.67 1.50
N LYS A 101 17.93 -10.41 0.21
CA LYS A 101 16.59 -10.32 -0.36
C LYS A 101 15.94 -11.70 -0.41
N VAL A 102 14.76 -11.81 0.20
CA VAL A 102 13.95 -13.04 0.20
C VAL A 102 13.55 -13.40 -1.23
N GLN A 103 13.88 -14.63 -1.63
CA GLN A 103 13.59 -15.19 -2.94
C GLN A 103 12.31 -16.02 -2.91
N LYS A 104 11.80 -16.34 -4.10
CA LYS A 104 10.62 -17.20 -4.28
C LYS A 104 11.07 -18.67 -4.21
N PRO A 105 10.48 -19.50 -3.33
CA PRO A 105 10.78 -20.94 -3.31
C PRO A 105 10.15 -21.65 -4.52
N GLU A 106 10.51 -22.92 -4.71
CA GLU A 106 9.88 -23.79 -5.69
C GLU A 106 8.38 -23.94 -5.40
N GLY A 107 7.53 -23.97 -6.44
CA GLY A 107 6.07 -24.07 -6.29
C GLY A 107 5.35 -22.80 -5.82
N TRP A 108 6.07 -21.70 -5.55
CA TRP A 108 5.47 -20.42 -5.18
C TRP A 108 4.57 -19.84 -6.28
N THR A 109 3.43 -19.24 -5.88
CA THR A 109 2.49 -18.56 -6.80
C THR A 109 2.43 -17.04 -6.54
N PRO A 110 2.37 -16.22 -7.61
CA PRO A 110 2.18 -14.79 -7.47
C PRO A 110 0.81 -14.45 -6.88
N PRO A 111 0.63 -13.24 -6.31
CA PRO A 111 -0.67 -12.79 -5.86
C PRO A 111 -1.63 -12.65 -7.05
N ASP A 112 -2.84 -13.21 -6.97
CA ASP A 112 -3.89 -13.00 -7.98
C ASP A 112 -4.72 -11.75 -7.62
N LEU A 113 -4.38 -10.64 -8.27
CA LEU A 113 -4.96 -9.35 -7.94
C LEU A 113 -6.19 -8.96 -8.77
N LYS A 114 -6.55 -9.76 -9.79
CA LYS A 114 -7.56 -9.36 -10.78
C LYS A 114 -8.93 -9.09 -10.15
N GLY A 115 -9.29 -9.87 -9.13
CA GLY A 115 -10.56 -9.74 -8.41
C GLY A 115 -10.68 -8.52 -7.48
N PHE A 116 -9.58 -7.79 -7.23
CA PHE A 116 -9.58 -6.62 -6.33
C PHE A 116 -9.60 -5.28 -7.09
N LEU A 117 -9.52 -5.32 -8.42
CA LEU A 117 -9.64 -4.15 -9.28
C LEU A 117 -11.13 -3.86 -9.59
N LYS A 118 -11.44 -2.61 -9.97
CA LYS A 118 -12.77 -2.16 -10.35
C LYS A 118 -12.75 -1.46 -11.70
#